data_AF-A0A318IZD1-F1
#
_entry.id   AF-A0A318IZD1-F1
#
_cell.length_a   1.000
_cell.length_b   1.000
_cell.length_c   1.000
_cell.angle_alpha   90.00
_cell.angle_beta   90.00
_cell.angle_gamma   90.00
#
_symmetry.space_group_name_H-M   'P 1'
#
loop_
_entity.id
_entity.type
_entity.pdbx_description
1 polymer ?
#
loop_
_entity_poly.entity_id
_entity_poly.type
_entity_poly.pdbx_seq_one_letter_code
_entity_poly.pdbx_strand_id
1 'polypeptide(L)'
;MSESKIVKAAVASEMAAKPAAKTRGRPKKAVSLSTLTVRDAIAKAGEELGGALRLAQWAREDPTNEKAFWTVLYLKILPLQVNGAGENGEHLISDIAIKLVKPNAD
;
A
#
# COMPACT_ATOMS: atom_id res chain seq x y z
N MET A 1 -3.62 4.46 -69.58
CA MET A 1 -4.68 4.70 -68.57
C MET A 1 -4.63 3.65 -67.47
N SER A 2 -3.57 3.57 -66.66
CA SER A 2 -3.49 2.55 -65.60
C SER A 2 -2.81 2.97 -64.30
N GLU A 3 -2.25 4.19 -64.21
CA GLU A 3 -1.46 4.55 -63.02
C GLU A 3 -2.25 5.37 -62.00
N SER A 4 -3.36 6.01 -62.39
CA SER A 4 -4.14 6.89 -61.49
C SER A 4 -5.05 6.15 -60.50
N LYS A 5 -5.26 4.83 -60.67
CA LYS A 5 -6.08 4.03 -59.74
C LYS A 5 -5.29 3.51 -58.54
N ILE A 6 -3.97 3.32 -58.68
CA ILE A 6 -3.13 2.75 -57.61
C ILE A 6 -2.82 3.80 -56.54
N VAL A 7 -2.60 5.06 -56.95
CA VAL A 7 -2.27 6.14 -56.01
C VAL A 7 -3.49 6.55 -55.15
N LYS A 8 -4.71 6.44 -55.69
CA LYS A 8 -5.94 6.81 -54.95
C LYS A 8 -6.36 5.77 -53.92
N ALA A 9 -5.97 4.50 -54.11
CA ALA A 9 -6.22 3.43 -53.14
C ALA A 9 -5.23 3.48 -51.96
N ALA A 10 -3.98 3.91 -52.19
CA ALA A 10 -2.99 4.06 -51.14
C ALA A 10 -3.33 5.19 -50.15
N VAL A 11 -3.86 6.32 -50.65
CA VAL A 11 -4.25 7.46 -49.80
C VAL A 11 -5.51 7.18 -48.96
N ALA A 12 -6.36 6.24 -49.38
CA ALA A 12 -7.56 5.87 -48.62
C ALA A 12 -7.28 4.90 -47.45
N SER A 13 -6.12 4.24 -47.43
CA SER A 13 -5.73 3.35 -46.32
C SER A 13 -5.16 4.11 -45.11
N GLU A 14 -5.00 5.44 -45.22
CA GLU A 14 -4.42 6.29 -44.17
C GLU A 14 -5.46 6.81 -43.16
N MET A 15 -6.75 6.54 -43.34
CA MET A 15 -7.83 7.11 -42.50
C MET A 15 -8.60 6.12 -41.62
N ALA A 16 -8.16 4.86 -41.48
CA ALA A 16 -8.73 3.94 -40.50
C ALA A 16 -7.94 3.94 -39.18
N ALA A 17 -7.68 5.13 -38.63
CA ALA A 17 -7.17 5.26 -37.27
C ALA A 17 -8.26 4.79 -36.30
N LYS A 18 -7.99 3.64 -35.64
CA LYS A 18 -8.76 3.11 -34.51
C LYS A 18 -9.12 4.25 -33.55
N PRO A 19 -10.40 4.45 -33.17
CA PRO A 19 -10.76 5.59 -32.33
C PRO A 19 -9.94 5.53 -31.04
N ALA A 20 -9.26 6.63 -30.73
CA ALA A 20 -8.45 6.77 -29.52
C ALA A 20 -9.32 6.34 -28.33
N ALA A 21 -8.92 5.22 -27.71
CA ALA A 21 -9.62 4.69 -26.56
C ALA A 21 -9.71 5.82 -25.54
N LYS A 22 -10.95 6.30 -25.32
CA LYS A 22 -11.32 7.37 -24.40
C LYS A 22 -10.44 7.26 -23.17
N THR A 23 -9.53 8.21 -23.02
CA THR A 23 -8.48 8.21 -22.00
C THR A 23 -9.09 7.81 -20.68
N ARG A 24 -8.78 6.59 -20.23
CA ARG A 24 -9.23 6.10 -18.93
C ARG A 24 -8.64 7.09 -17.94
N GLY A 25 -9.50 7.92 -17.36
CA GLY A 25 -9.08 8.94 -16.40
C GLY A 25 -8.15 8.33 -15.37
N ARG A 26 -7.18 9.11 -14.90
CA ARG A 26 -6.18 8.68 -13.92
C ARG A 26 -6.84 7.79 -12.85
N PRO A 27 -6.39 6.54 -12.65
CA PRO A 27 -7.06 5.62 -11.74
C PRO A 27 -7.17 6.26 -10.36
N LYS A 28 -8.36 6.16 -9.75
CA LYS A 28 -8.65 6.76 -8.45
C LYS A 28 -7.67 6.17 -7.43
N LYS A 29 -6.93 7.03 -6.71
CA LYS A 29 -5.80 6.71 -5.80
C LYS A 29 -4.45 6.40 -6.46
N ALA A 30 -4.26 6.67 -7.75
CA ALA A 30 -2.92 6.63 -8.34
C ALA A 30 -2.02 7.67 -7.66
N VAL A 31 -0.97 7.24 -6.98
CA VAL A 31 -0.03 8.13 -6.28
C VAL A 31 0.65 9.05 -7.30
N SER A 32 0.66 10.36 -7.04
CA SER A 32 1.41 11.32 -7.86
C SER A 32 2.90 11.11 -7.70
N LEU A 33 3.64 11.20 -8.82
CA LEU A 33 5.10 11.15 -8.81
C LEU A 33 5.67 12.16 -7.81
N SER A 34 5.09 13.37 -7.75
CA SER A 34 5.46 14.39 -6.76
C SER A 34 5.25 13.95 -5.31
N THR A 35 4.24 13.13 -5.01
CA THR A 35 4.00 12.61 -3.66
C THR A 35 4.97 11.48 -3.32
N LEU A 36 5.40 10.69 -4.31
CA LEU A 36 6.47 9.70 -4.14
C LEU A 36 7.80 10.39 -3.85
N THR A 37 8.19 11.37 -4.67
CA THR A 37 9.45 12.12 -4.47
C THR A 37 9.51 12.84 -3.14
N VAL A 38 8.38 13.40 -2.67
CA VAL A 38 8.31 14.04 -1.35
C VAL A 38 8.44 13.01 -0.23
N ARG A 39 7.82 11.83 -0.35
CA ARG A 39 7.98 10.75 0.64
C ARG A 39 9.42 10.27 0.71
N ASP A 40 10.07 10.09 -0.44
CA ASP A 40 11.46 9.65 -0.51
C ASP A 40 12.41 10.70 0.08
N ALA A 41 12.16 11.98 -0.19
CA ALA A 41 12.92 13.08 0.41
C ALA A 41 12.76 13.12 1.94
N ILE A 42 11.55 12.89 2.45
CA ILE A 42 11.29 12.84 3.91
C ILE A 42 11.97 11.61 4.53
N ALA A 43 11.92 10.45 3.88
CA ALA A 43 12.60 9.24 4.35
C ALA A 43 14.12 9.46 4.43
N LYS A 44 14.72 10.02 3.36
CA LYS A 44 16.14 10.35 3.32
C LYS A 44 16.54 11.39 4.37
N ALA A 45 15.75 12.44 4.56
CA ALA A 45 16.00 13.43 5.62
C ALA A 45 15.92 12.78 7.02
N GLY A 46 15.00 11.84 7.22
CA GLY A 46 14.91 11.06 8.46
C GLY A 46 16.16 10.21 8.72
N GLU A 47 16.72 9.58 7.68
CA GLU A 47 17.97 8.83 7.76
C GLU A 47 19.17 9.74 8.07
N GLU A 48 19.28 10.89 7.38
CA GLU A 48 20.35 11.88 7.58
C GLU A 48 20.32 12.51 9.00
N LEU A 49 19.13 12.68 9.58
CA LEU A 49 18.96 13.15 10.97
C LEU A 49 19.34 12.10 12.03
N GLY A 50 19.73 10.88 11.60
CA GLY A 50 20.18 9.80 12.48
C GLY A 50 19.20 8.64 12.61
N GLY A 51 18.07 8.68 11.88
CA GLY A 51 17.13 7.57 11.74
C GLY A 51 16.71 6.93 13.06
N ALA A 52 16.79 5.60 13.12
CA ALA A 52 16.41 4.83 14.30
C ALA A 52 17.26 5.16 15.55
N LEU A 53 18.53 5.50 15.36
CA LEU A 53 19.47 5.79 16.45
C LEU A 53 19.11 7.10 17.16
N ARG A 54 18.86 8.16 16.39
CA ARG A 54 18.38 9.44 16.94
C ARG A 54 17.01 9.30 17.58
N LEU A 55 16.10 8.50 17.00
CA LEU A 55 14.77 8.22 17.55
C LEU A 55 14.86 7.51 18.91
N ALA A 56 15.72 6.51 19.04
CA ALA A 56 15.95 5.81 20.30
C ALA A 56 16.58 6.72 21.36
N GLN A 57 17.48 7.62 20.96
CA GLN A 57 18.07 8.61 21.86
C GLN A 57 17.01 9.62 22.35
N TRP A 58 16.18 10.15 21.44
CA TRP A 58 15.05 11.03 21.77
C TRP A 58 14.06 10.37 22.74
N ALA A 59 13.72 9.11 22.52
CA ALA A 59 12.81 8.37 23.39
C ALA A 59 13.36 8.21 24.81
N ARG A 60 14.69 8.13 24.99
CA ARG A 60 15.36 8.01 26.30
C ARG A 60 15.60 9.33 27.01
N GLU A 61 15.54 10.47 26.30
CA GLU A 61 15.81 11.79 26.87
C GLU A 61 14.76 12.22 27.93
N ASP A 62 13.50 11.82 27.77
CA ASP A 62 12.38 12.19 28.66
C ASP A 62 11.34 11.06 28.75
N PRO A 63 10.83 10.70 29.96
CA PRO A 63 9.75 9.72 30.11
C PRO A 63 8.49 10.01 29.27
N THR A 64 8.23 11.26 28.95
CA THR A 64 7.12 11.71 28.10
C THR A 64 7.34 11.29 26.64
N ASN A 65 8.58 11.37 26.15
CA ASN A 65 8.95 10.93 24.81
C ASN A 65 8.85 9.41 24.69
N GLU A 66 9.28 8.70 25.74
CA GLU A 66 9.12 7.24 25.81
C GLU A 66 7.63 6.84 25.74
N LYS A 67 6.77 7.52 26.52
CA LYS A 67 5.32 7.29 26.46
C LYS A 67 4.76 7.57 25.06
N ALA A 68 5.16 8.66 24.42
CA ALA A 68 4.72 9.00 23.06
C ALA A 68 5.19 7.96 22.02
N PHE A 69 6.41 7.44 22.17
CA PHE A 69 6.93 6.36 21.35
C PHE A 69 6.03 5.12 21.43
N TRP A 70 5.73 4.65 22.64
CA TRP A 70 4.91 3.45 22.83
C TRP A 70 3.44 3.62 22.41
N THR A 71 2.86 4.78 22.68
CA THR A 71 1.40 4.99 22.48
C THR A 71 1.03 5.49 21.09
N VAL A 72 1.92 6.19 20.38
CA VAL A 72 1.60 6.82 19.09
C VAL A 72 2.40 6.22 17.94
N LEU A 73 3.70 6.03 18.12
CA LEU A 73 4.58 5.57 17.03
C LEU A 73 4.51 4.05 16.88
N TYR A 74 4.72 3.31 17.97
CA TYR A 74 4.82 1.85 17.93
C TYR A 74 3.50 1.18 17.49
N LEU A 75 2.34 1.75 17.86
CA LEU A 75 1.05 1.20 17.42
C LEU A 75 0.81 1.34 15.91
N LYS A 76 1.40 2.35 15.24
CA LYS A 76 1.21 2.56 13.80
C LYS A 76 1.93 1.51 12.93
N ILE A 77 2.92 0.82 13.49
CA ILE A 77 3.62 -0.27 12.80
C ILE A 77 2.95 -1.62 13.02
N LEU A 78 1.98 -1.71 13.95
CA LEU A 78 1.26 -2.95 14.18
C LEU A 78 0.33 -3.24 12.98
N PRO A 79 0.25 -4.50 12.54
CA PRO A 79 -0.68 -4.87 11.49
C PRO A 79 -2.12 -4.63 11.96
N LEU A 80 -2.83 -3.74 11.28
CA LEU A 80 -4.23 -3.42 11.59
C LEU A 80 -5.17 -4.60 11.29
N GLN A 81 -4.71 -5.55 10.48
CA GLN A 81 -5.45 -6.76 10.12
C GLN A 81 -4.58 -7.98 10.43
N VAL A 82 -5.04 -8.78 11.40
CA VAL A 82 -4.55 -10.15 11.60
C VAL A 82 -5.37 -11.02 10.66
N ASN A 83 -4.89 -11.22 9.43
CA ASN A 83 -5.52 -12.16 8.51
C ASN A 83 -5.39 -13.55 9.10
N GLY A 84 -6.52 -14.25 9.30
CA GLY A 84 -6.48 -15.67 9.61
C GLY A 84 -5.92 -16.47 8.43
N ALA A 85 -5.41 -17.67 8.69
CA ALA A 85 -4.70 -18.49 7.70
C ALA A 85 -5.57 -19.04 6.54
N GLY A 86 -6.81 -18.58 6.40
CA GLY A 86 -7.66 -18.84 5.22
C GLY A 86 -7.31 -17.94 4.03
N GLU A 87 -7.69 -18.39 2.82
CA GLU A 87 -7.37 -17.75 1.54
C GLU A 87 -7.88 -16.29 1.42
N ASN A 88 -8.84 -15.89 2.25
CA ASN A 88 -9.43 -14.55 2.33
C ASN A 88 -9.34 -13.90 3.73
N GLY A 89 -8.42 -14.34 4.59
CA GLY A 89 -8.22 -13.76 5.93
C GLY A 89 -9.18 -14.25 7.01
N GLU A 90 -9.96 -15.30 6.75
CA GLU A 90 -10.84 -15.93 7.74
C GLU A 90 -10.05 -16.61 8.86
N HIS A 91 -10.49 -16.42 10.10
CA HIS A 91 -9.93 -17.10 11.26
C HIS A 91 -10.34 -18.58 11.25
N LEU A 92 -9.38 -19.49 11.11
CA LEU A 92 -9.58 -20.95 11.10
C LEU A 92 -10.07 -21.53 12.44
N ILE A 93 -10.18 -20.72 13.48
CA ILE A 93 -10.63 -21.14 14.81
C ILE A 93 -12.05 -20.59 14.99
N SER A 94 -13.03 -21.45 14.73
CA SER A 94 -14.46 -21.14 14.83
C SER A 94 -15.05 -21.34 16.22
N ASP A 95 -14.39 -22.11 17.09
CA ASP A 95 -14.89 -22.39 18.43
C ASP A 95 -13.77 -22.68 19.43
N ILE A 96 -13.92 -22.18 20.65
CA ILE A 96 -13.07 -22.50 21.80
C ILE A 96 -13.96 -23.19 22.84
N ALA A 97 -13.84 -24.51 22.96
CA ALA A 97 -14.57 -25.28 23.96
C ALA A 97 -13.77 -25.36 25.27
N ILE A 98 -14.32 -24.80 26.35
CA ILE A 98 -13.76 -24.93 27.70
C ILE A 98 -14.42 -26.12 28.39
N LYS A 99 -13.65 -27.16 28.74
CA LYS A 99 -14.14 -28.30 29.51
C LYS A 99 -13.98 -28.03 31.00
N LEU A 100 -15.04 -27.56 31.66
CA LEU A 100 -15.09 -27.51 33.12
C LEU A 100 -15.25 -28.94 33.66
N VAL A 101 -14.23 -29.44 34.36
CA VAL A 101 -14.31 -30.68 35.13
C VAL A 101 -14.58 -30.30 36.58
N LYS A 102 -15.69 -30.80 37.13
CA LYS A 102 -16.01 -30.65 38.55
C LYS A 102 -14.91 -31.37 39.36
N PRO A 103 -14.21 -30.70 40.30
CA PRO A 103 -13.27 -31.40 41.16
C PRO A 103 -14.05 -32.40 42.01
N ASN A 104 -13.65 -33.67 41.88
CA ASN A 104 -14.13 -34.90 42.51
C ASN A 104 -15.26 -34.74 43.54
N ALA A 105 -16.43 -35.31 43.22
CA ALA A 105 -17.40 -35.69 44.22
C ALA A 105 -17.02 -37.09 44.72
N ASP A 106 -16.19 -37.13 45.77
CA ASP A 106 -16.10 -38.10 46.88
C ASP A 106 -14.74 -37.96 47.58
#